data_AF-A0A7X8R036-F1
#
_entry.id   AF-A0A7X8R036-F1
#
_cell.length_a   1.000
_cell.length_b   1.000
_cell.length_c   1.000
_cell.angle_alpha   90.00
_cell.angle_beta   90.00
_cell.angle_gamma   90.00
#
_symmetry.space_group_name_H-M   'P 1'
#
loop_
_entity.id
_entity.type
_entity.pdbx_description
1 polymer ?
#
loop_
_entity_poly.entity_id
_entity_poly.type
_entity_poly.pdbx_seq_one_letter_code
_entity_poly.pdbx_strand_id
1 'polypeptide(L)' 'MNRSEYLMALYDALNDIPVQERTDIVSEYQEYFRSETEKGRTEEEISLSLGD' A
#
# COMPACT_ATOMS: atom_id res chain seq x y z
N MET A 1 5.00 9.89 2.46
CA MET A 1 4.66 9.24 1.18
C MET A 1 3.16 9.26 1.03
N ASN A 2 2.65 9.51 -0.18
CA ASN A 2 1.23 9.33 -0.48
C ASN A 2 0.94 7.84 -0.82
N ARG A 3 -0.35 7.46 -0.85
CA ARG A 3 -0.76 6.08 -1.14
C ARG A 3 -0.13 5.55 -2.43
N SER A 4 -0.14 6.36 -3.49
CA SER A 4 0.37 5.95 -4.79
C SER A 4 1.87 5.71 -4.76
N GLU A 5 2.65 6.54 -4.06
CA GLU A 5 4.10 6.34 -3.87
C GLU A 5 4.40 5.05 -3.11
N TYR A 6 3.66 4.78 -2.02
CA TYR A 6 3.84 3.56 -1.24
C TYR A 6 3.53 2.32 -2.07
N LEU A 7 2.39 2.30 -2.78
CA LEU A 7 2.01 1.17 -3.65
C LEU A 7 3.00 0.97 -4.79
N MET A 8 3.58 2.04 -5.34
CA MET A 8 4.58 1.95 -6.40
C MET A 8 5.90 1.36 -5.87
N ALA A 9 6.37 1.82 -4.71
CA ALA A 9 7.55 1.28 -4.05
C ALA A 9 7.35 -0.19 -3.62
N LEU A 10 6.17 -0.53 -3.10
CA LEU A 10 5.78 -1.91 -2.78
C LEU A 10 5.78 -2.77 -4.04
N TYR A 11 5.15 -2.32 -5.12
CA TYR A 11 5.10 -3.06 -6.37
C TYR A 11 6.49 -3.29 -6.97
N ASP A 12 7.39 -2.31 -6.86
CA ASP A 12 8.79 -2.42 -7.31
C ASP A 12 9.60 -3.38 -6.41
N ALA A 13 9.40 -3.32 -5.09
CA ALA A 13 10.01 -4.25 -4.15
C ALA A 13 9.54 -5.70 -4.37
N LEU A 14 8.30 -5.88 -4.84
CA LEU A 14 7.72 -7.18 -5.17
C LEU A 14 8.03 -7.62 -6.61
N ASN A 15 8.95 -6.98 -7.33
CA ASN A 15 9.22 -7.32 -8.74
C ASN A 15 9.73 -8.76 -8.95
N ASP A 16 10.24 -9.40 -7.89
CA ASP A 16 10.73 -10.80 -7.91
C ASP A 16 9.59 -11.84 -7.88
N ILE A 17 8.36 -11.45 -7.53
CA ILE A 17 7.20 -12.35 -7.48
C ILE A 17 6.25 -12.20 -8.71
N PRO A 18 5.43 -13.21 -9.01
CA PRO A 18 4.50 -13.18 -10.13
C PRO A 18 3.55 -11.98 -10.08
N VAL A 19 3.19 -11.44 -11.25
CA VAL A 19 2.23 -10.31 -11.38
C VAL A 19 0.94 -10.56 -10.60
N GLN A 20 0.47 -11.81 -10.57
CA GLN A 20 -0.74 -12.17 -9.86
C GLN A 20 -0.59 -11.94 -8.35
N GLU A 21 0.47 -12.49 -7.74
CA GLU A 21 0.75 -12.29 -6.31
C GLU A 21 1.02 -10.82 -5.99
N ARG A 22 1.76 -10.10 -6.84
CA ARG A 22 1.96 -8.64 -6.70
C ARG A 22 0.64 -7.89 -6.65
N THR A 23 -0.27 -8.24 -7.55
CA THR A 23 -1.57 -7.58 -7.68
C THR A 23 -2.43 -7.87 -6.45
N ASP A 24 -2.45 -9.11 -5.99
CA ASP A 24 -3.18 -9.52 -4.79
C ASP A 24 -2.67 -8.74 -3.56
N ILE A 25 -1.36 -8.67 -3.37
CA ILE A 25 -0.74 -7.91 -2.26
C ILE A 25 -1.06 -6.41 -2.37
N VAL A 26 -0.88 -5.81 -3.54
CA VAL A 26 -1.19 -4.38 -3.76
C VAL A 26 -2.67 -4.09 -3.50
N SER A 27 -3.58 -4.98 -3.91
CA SER A 27 -5.01 -4.85 -3.64
C SER A 27 -5.32 -4.88 -2.14
N GLU A 28 -4.68 -5.76 -1.39
CA GLU A 28 -4.85 -5.88 0.07
C GLU A 28 -4.43 -4.58 0.78
N TYR A 29 -3.28 -4.03 0.40
CA TYR A 29 -2.82 -2.73 0.89
C TYR A 29 -3.74 -1.58 0.45
N GLN A 30 -4.26 -1.63 -0.77
CA GLN A 30 -5.16 -0.60 -1.29
C GLN A 30 -6.49 -0.58 -0.50
N GLU A 31 -7.01 -1.75 -0.10
CA GLU A 31 -8.14 -1.85 0.81
C GLU A 31 -7.81 -1.36 2.22
N TYR A 32 -6.61 -1.68 2.74
CA TYR A 32 -6.15 -1.17 4.03
C TYR A 32 -6.11 0.36 4.06
N PHE A 33 -5.49 0.98 3.05
CA PHE A 33 -5.46 2.43 2.92
C PHE A 33 -6.88 3.02 2.90
N ARG A 34 -7.80 2.39 2.18
CA ARG A 34 -9.21 2.82 2.12
C ARG A 34 -9.90 2.71 3.48
N SER A 35 -9.74 1.60 4.19
CA SER A 35 -10.36 1.40 5.51
C SER A 35 -9.84 2.39 6.54
N GLU A 36 -8.54 2.67 6.53
CA GLU A 36 -7.94 3.62 7.45
C GLU A 36 -8.30 5.08 7.11
N THR A 37 -8.41 5.44 5.83
CA THR A 37 -8.93 6.76 5.43
C THR A 37 -10.40 6.93 5.81
N GLU A 38 -11.22 5.87 5.72
CA GLU A 38 -12.60 5.87 6.22
C GLU A 38 -12.67 6.05 7.75
N LYS A 39 -11.65 5.61 8.49
CA LYS A 39 -11.52 5.87 9.95
C LYS A 39 -11.04 7.29 10.28
N GLY A 40 -10.74 8.11 9.27
CA GLY A 40 -10.29 9.49 9.43
C GLY A 40 -8.76 9.65 9.53
N ARG A 41 -7.98 8.60 9.25
CA ARG A 41 -6.52 8.70 9.15
C ARG A 41 -6.10 9.24 7.79
N THR A 42 -4.99 9.96 7.75
CA THR A 42 -4.42 10.46 6.49
C THR A 42 -3.58 9.40 5.80
N GLU A 43 -3.44 9.48 4.47
CA GLU A 43 -2.57 8.56 3.72
C GLU A 43 -1.11 8.60 4.21
N GLU A 44 -0.65 9.74 4.73
CA GLU A 44 0.68 9.88 5.31
C GLU A 44 0.84 9.09 6.62
N GLU A 45 -0.14 9.15 7.53
CA GLU A 45 -0.14 8.37 8.78
C GLU A 45 -0.23 6.86 8.53
N ILE A 46 -1.00 6.48 7.52
CA ILE A 46 -1.14 5.09 7.10
C ILE A 46 0.19 4.60 6.55
N SER A 47 0.83 5.38 5.67
CA SER A 47 2.15 5.06 5.11
C SER A 47 3.21 4.94 6.21
N LEU A 48 3.20 5.85 7.20
CA LEU A 48 4.07 5.78 8.39
C LEU A 48 3.81 4.52 9.24
N SER A 49 2.57 4.07 9.32
CA SER A 49 2.24 2.83 10.07
C SER A 49 2.67 1.56 9.33
N LEU A 50 2.87 1.65 8.01
CA LEU A 50 3.21 0.52 7.14
C LEU A 50 4.71 0.43 6.79
N GLY A 51 5.51 1.44 7.17
CA GLY A 51 6.95 1.46 6.92
C GLY A 51 7.68 2.37 7.90
N ASP A 52 8.66 1.79 8.60
CA ASP A 52 9.84 2.48 9.15
C ASP A 52 11.03 2.13 8.27
#